data_AF-A0A352W7Q7-F1
#
_entry.id   AF-A0A352W7Q7-F1
#
_cell.length_a   1.000
_cell.length_b   1.000
_cell.length_c   1.000
_cell.angle_alpha   90.00
_cell.angle_beta   90.00
_cell.angle_gamma   90.00
#
_symmetry.space_group_name_H-M   'P 1'
#
loop_
_entity.id
_entity.type
_entity.pdbx_description
1 polymer ?
#
loop_
_entity_poly.entity_id
_entity_poly.type
_entity_poly.pdbx_seq_one_letter_code
_entity_poly.pdbx_strand_id
1 'polypeptide(L)'
;AVVLGCSYIFGSLAFYAPVAAEEISTTVIGLFNDLMIFPIGGLSAVLRMALCTVVPVGLAAWFPASLLLGQNGVPKPDIPGVIILIMTITVAMLAVTSFRKGMKYYAKRGSTRYHNRGHRS
;
A
#
# COMPACT_ATOMS: atom_id res chain seq x y z
N ALA A 1 -0.35 -2.00 8.99
CA ALA A 1 0.93 -1.55 8.38
C ALA A 1 0.88 -1.57 6.84
N VAL A 2 0.50 -2.67 6.20
CA VAL A 2 0.47 -2.79 4.73
C VAL A 2 -0.42 -1.74 4.05
N VAL A 3 -1.67 -1.57 4.50
CA VAL A 3 -2.61 -0.57 3.96
C VAL A 3 -2.04 0.86 4.05
N LEU A 4 -1.50 1.22 5.23
CA LEU A 4 -0.85 2.52 5.44
C LEU A 4 0.41 2.67 4.58
N GLY A 5 1.23 1.62 4.45
CA GLY A 5 2.41 1.66 3.59
C GLY A 5 2.05 1.92 2.13
N CYS A 6 1.00 1.26 1.62
CA CYS A 6 0.46 1.53 0.29
C CYS A 6 -0.05 2.98 0.16
N SER A 7 -0.82 3.49 1.13
CA SER A 7 -1.28 4.88 1.08
C SER A 7 -0.13 5.89 1.10
N TYR A 8 0.97 5.63 1.82
CA TYR A 8 2.17 6.46 1.78
C TYR A 8 2.91 6.38 0.44
N ILE A 9 2.98 5.20 -0.19
CA ILE A 9 3.59 5.05 -1.51
C ILE A 9 2.83 5.89 -2.54
N PHE A 10 1.51 5.73 -2.62
CA PHE A 10 0.68 6.47 -3.56
C PHE A 10 0.58 7.96 -3.20
N GLY A 11 0.49 8.29 -1.91
CA GLY A 11 0.52 9.66 -1.42
C GLY A 11 1.83 10.38 -1.71
N SER A 12 2.97 9.67 -1.80
CA SER A 12 4.24 10.26 -2.20
C SER A 12 4.25 10.76 -3.67
N LEU A 13 3.28 10.35 -4.50
CA LEU A 13 3.10 10.97 -5.83
C LEU A 13 2.67 12.44 -5.74
N ALA A 14 2.10 12.89 -4.61
CA ALA A 14 1.70 14.29 -4.43
C ALA A 14 2.89 15.25 -4.52
N PHE A 15 4.11 14.78 -4.22
CA PHE A 15 5.33 15.55 -4.41
C PHE A 15 5.64 15.86 -5.89
N TYR A 16 5.07 15.10 -6.82
CA TYR A 16 5.26 15.25 -8.26
C TYR A 16 4.05 15.91 -8.93
N ALA A 17 2.84 15.44 -8.62
CA ALA A 17 1.59 15.91 -9.21
C ALA A 17 0.47 15.94 -8.15
N PRO A 18 0.29 17.07 -7.44
CA PRO A 18 -0.57 17.12 -6.26
C PRO A 18 -2.06 16.88 -6.56
N VAL A 19 -2.59 17.41 -7.67
CA VAL A 19 -4.01 17.26 -8.04
C VAL A 19 -4.35 15.80 -8.36
N ALA A 20 -3.57 15.17 -9.24
CA ALA A 20 -3.79 13.78 -9.62
C ALA A 20 -3.57 12.80 -8.44
N ALA A 21 -2.60 13.09 -7.57
CA ALA A 21 -2.30 12.21 -6.43
C ALA A 21 -3.37 12.23 -5.34
N GLU A 22 -4.09 13.34 -5.16
CA GLU A 22 -5.18 13.46 -4.18
C GLU A 22 -6.33 12.51 -4.51
N GLU A 23 -6.72 12.43 -5.79
CA GLU A 23 -7.73 11.49 -6.30
C GLU A 23 -7.26 10.03 -6.23
N ILE A 24 -5.98 9.77 -6.53
CA ILE A 24 -5.43 8.40 -6.48
C ILE A 24 -5.36 7.89 -5.03
N SER A 25 -4.98 8.72 -4.07
CA SER A 25 -4.85 8.31 -2.67
C SER A 25 -6.19 7.87 -2.06
N THR A 26 -7.25 8.64 -2.32
CA THR A 26 -8.61 8.31 -1.87
C THR A 26 -9.13 7.05 -2.56
N THR A 27 -8.87 6.90 -3.87
CA THR A 27 -9.23 5.70 -4.63
C THR A 27 -8.54 4.43 -4.12
N VAL A 28 -7.25 4.52 -3.76
CA VAL A 28 -6.50 3.37 -3.21
C VAL A 28 -7.09 2.92 -1.88
N ILE A 29 -7.43 3.84 -0.98
CA ILE A 29 -8.05 3.49 0.30
C ILE A 29 -9.44 2.87 0.09
N GLY A 30 -10.24 3.43 -0.84
CA GLY A 30 -11.53 2.85 -1.23
C GLY A 30 -11.40 1.40 -1.71
N LEU A 31 -10.43 1.14 -2.59
CA LEU A 31 -10.14 -0.20 -3.10
C LEU A 31 -9.81 -1.19 -1.98
N PHE A 32 -9.03 -0.80 -0.98
CA PHE A 32 -8.75 -1.67 0.18
C PHE A 32 -10.02 -1.93 0.99
N ASN A 33 -10.84 -0.92 1.25
CA ASN A 33 -12.09 -1.09 2.01
C ASN A 33 -13.06 -2.05 1.31
N ASP A 34 -13.20 -1.95 -0.01
CA ASP A 34 -14.11 -2.79 -0.78
C ASP A 34 -13.62 -4.25 -0.87
N LEU A 35 -12.32 -4.45 -1.15
CA LEU A 35 -11.76 -5.79 -1.34
C LEU A 35 -11.49 -6.53 -0.01
N MET A 36 -11.37 -5.84 1.12
CA MET A 36 -11.17 -6.47 2.43
C MET A 36 -12.38 -7.32 2.86
N ILE A 37 -13.59 -6.92 2.44
CA ILE A 37 -14.85 -7.64 2.76
C ILE A 37 -15.05 -8.82 1.80
N PHE A 38 -14.40 -8.81 0.64
CA PHE A 38 -14.58 -9.82 -0.39
C PHE A 38 -14.00 -11.18 0.03
N PRO A 39 -14.73 -12.31 -0.13
CA PRO A 39 -14.24 -13.63 0.25
C PRO A 39 -13.20 -14.15 -0.74
N ILE A 40 -11.94 -13.74 -0.57
CA ILE A 40 -10.76 -14.22 -1.32
C ILE A 40 -10.52 -15.73 -1.12
N GLY A 41 -11.19 -16.31 -0.11
CA GLY A 41 -11.28 -17.74 0.22
C GLY A 41 -11.72 -18.66 -0.92
N GLY A 42 -12.50 -18.18 -1.90
CA GLY A 42 -13.03 -19.01 -2.99
C GLY A 42 -12.29 -18.87 -4.32
N LEU A 43 -11.30 -17.99 -4.42
CA LEU A 43 -10.67 -17.64 -5.69
C LEU A 43 -9.56 -18.63 -6.09
N SER A 44 -9.28 -18.68 -7.40
CA SER A 44 -8.17 -19.46 -7.95
C SER A 44 -6.83 -19.03 -7.36
N ALA A 45 -5.87 -19.97 -7.29
CA ALA A 45 -4.55 -19.71 -6.70
C ALA A 45 -3.82 -18.56 -7.39
N VAL A 46 -3.98 -18.40 -8.71
CA VAL A 46 -3.38 -17.31 -9.48
C VAL A 46 -3.93 -15.95 -9.05
N LEU A 47 -5.25 -15.84 -8.89
CA LEU A 47 -5.88 -14.58 -8.50
C LEU A 47 -5.55 -14.22 -7.05
N ARG A 48 -5.46 -15.22 -6.17
CA ARG A 48 -4.96 -15.03 -4.80
C ARG A 48 -3.53 -14.51 -4.77
N MET A 49 -2.64 -15.08 -5.59
CA MET A 49 -1.26 -14.61 -5.69
C MET A 49 -1.19 -13.18 -6.21
N ALA A 50 -2.01 -12.82 -7.20
CA ALA A 50 -2.11 -11.44 -7.68
C ALA A 50 -2.60 -10.47 -6.59
N LEU A 51 -3.60 -10.88 -5.78
CA LEU A 51 -4.13 -10.12 -4.64
C LEU A 51 -3.23 -10.13 -3.40
N CYS A 52 -2.17 -10.93 -3.38
CA CYS A 52 -1.13 -10.86 -2.35
C CYS A 52 0.11 -10.08 -2.81
N THR A 53 0.33 -9.93 -4.12
CA THR A 53 1.55 -9.32 -4.68
C THR A 53 1.31 -7.95 -5.31
N VAL A 54 0.38 -7.85 -6.26
CA VAL A 54 0.13 -6.63 -7.05
C VAL A 54 -0.70 -5.62 -6.25
N VAL A 55 -1.76 -6.11 -5.63
CA VAL A 55 -2.63 -5.31 -4.77
C VAL A 55 -2.68 -6.04 -3.45
N PRO A 56 -1.83 -5.71 -2.45
CA PRO A 56 -1.59 -6.55 -1.27
C PRO A 56 -2.75 -6.54 -0.24
N VAL A 57 -3.99 -6.56 -0.72
CA VAL A 57 -5.23 -6.65 0.07
C VAL A 57 -5.37 -8.03 0.72
N GLY A 58 -4.97 -9.08 -0.01
CA GLY A 58 -4.95 -10.45 0.51
C GLY A 58 -4.04 -10.61 1.71
N LEU A 59 -2.91 -9.88 1.76
CA LEU A 59 -2.00 -9.84 2.90
C LEU A 59 -2.53 -9.03 4.09
N ALA A 60 -3.44 -8.08 3.85
CA ALA A 60 -3.93 -7.16 4.87
C ALA A 60 -5.10 -7.73 5.69
N ALA A 61 -5.96 -8.55 5.09
CA ALA A 61 -7.14 -9.12 5.76
C ALA A 61 -7.20 -10.64 5.71
N TRP A 62 -7.21 -11.22 4.51
CA TRP A 62 -7.49 -12.65 4.33
C TRP A 62 -6.40 -13.57 4.88
N PHE A 63 -5.13 -13.29 4.57
CA PHE A 63 -4.01 -14.15 4.96
C PHE A 63 -3.83 -14.24 6.49
N PRO A 64 -3.78 -13.14 7.28
CA PRO A 64 -3.74 -13.24 8.74
C PRO A 64 -5.00 -13.88 9.34
N ALA A 65 -6.19 -13.63 8.78
CA ALA A 65 -7.42 -14.29 9.23
C ALA A 65 -7.38 -15.81 8.99
N SER A 66 -6.89 -16.25 7.83
CA SER A 66 -6.75 -17.68 7.50
C SER A 66 -5.74 -18.41 8.39
N LEU A 67 -4.69 -17.69 8.81
CA LEU A 67 -3.70 -18.14 9.79
C LEU A 67 -4.33 -18.34 11.18
N LEU A 68 -5.10 -17.35 11.65
CA LEU A 68 -5.82 -17.43 12.93
C LEU A 68 -6.87 -18.54 12.95
N LEU A 69 -7.55 -18.77 11.82
CA LEU A 69 -8.58 -19.80 11.68
C LEU A 69 -8.01 -21.21 11.47
N GLY A 70 -6.69 -21.38 11.38
CA GLY A 70 -6.05 -22.69 11.22
C GLY A 70 -6.36 -23.42 9.91
N GLN A 71 -6.98 -22.73 8.94
CA GLN A 71 -7.47 -23.33 7.68
C GLN A 71 -6.33 -23.82 6.77
N ASN A 72 -5.10 -23.37 7.02
CA ASN A 72 -3.93 -23.69 6.20
C ASN A 72 -3.17 -24.94 6.67
N GLY A 73 -3.66 -25.69 7.68
CA GLY A 73 -3.09 -26.97 8.09
C GLY A 73 -1.59 -26.93 8.38
N VAL A 74 -1.12 -25.90 9.11
CA VAL A 74 0.30 -25.56 9.18
C VAL A 74 1.06 -26.52 10.13
N PRO A 75 2.02 -27.32 9.63
CA PRO A 75 2.99 -28.00 10.48
C PRO A 75 4.02 -26.96 10.95
N LYS A 76 4.46 -27.02 12.21
CA LYS A 76 5.61 -26.23 12.67
C LYS A 76 6.82 -26.53 11.77
N PRO A 77 7.56 -25.52 11.27
CA PRO A 77 7.57 -24.11 11.68
C PRO A 77 6.53 -23.21 10.99
N ASP A 78 6.23 -22.05 11.61
CA ASP A 78 5.26 -21.04 11.15
C ASP A 78 5.78 -20.24 9.92
N ILE A 79 5.93 -20.94 8.80
CA ILE A 79 6.32 -20.38 7.50
C ILE A 79 5.37 -19.23 7.07
N PRO A 80 4.03 -19.34 7.22
CA PRO A 80 3.13 -18.28 6.78
C PRO A 80 3.28 -16.98 7.60
N GLY A 81 3.52 -17.06 8.91
CA GLY A 81 3.80 -15.89 9.74
C GLY A 81 5.06 -15.13 9.29
N VAL A 82 6.12 -15.86 8.93
CA VAL A 82 7.36 -15.26 8.39
C VAL A 82 7.12 -14.52 7.08
N ILE A 83 6.27 -15.06 6.20
CA ILE A 83 5.92 -14.40 4.92
C ILE A 83 5.22 -13.05 5.17
N ILE A 84 4.28 -12.97 6.12
CA ILE A 84 3.63 -11.68 6.49
C ILE A 84 4.67 -10.66 6.94
N LEU A 85 5.60 -11.09 7.78
CA LEU A 85 6.61 -10.21 8.35
C LEU A 85 7.54 -9.66 7.26
N ILE A 86 8.04 -10.53 6.37
CA ILE A 86 8.87 -10.13 5.23
C ILE A 86 8.12 -9.11 4.36
N MET A 87 6.88 -9.42 3.96
CA MET A 87 6.11 -8.54 3.08
C MET A 87 5.81 -7.18 3.74
N THR A 88 5.51 -7.18 5.04
CA THR A 88 5.28 -5.93 5.80
C THR A 88 6.53 -5.06 5.81
N ILE A 89 7.70 -5.65 6.05
CA ILE A 89 8.98 -4.94 6.04
C ILE A 89 9.29 -4.39 4.64
N THR A 90 9.07 -5.17 3.59
CA THR A 90 9.29 -4.75 2.20
C THR A 90 8.41 -3.55 1.84
N VAL A 91 7.11 -3.61 2.15
CA VAL A 91 6.17 -2.49 1.87
C VAL A 91 6.55 -1.25 2.68
N ALA A 92 6.93 -1.40 3.94
CA ALA A 92 7.36 -0.29 4.78
C ALA A 92 8.64 0.37 4.24
N MET A 93 9.64 -0.41 3.84
CA MET A 93 10.86 0.11 3.22
C MET A 93 10.55 0.86 1.92
N LEU A 94 9.70 0.27 1.06
CA LEU A 94 9.31 0.90 -0.21
C LEU A 94 8.60 2.24 0.01
N ALA A 95 7.73 2.32 1.02
CA ALA A 95 7.05 3.55 1.42
C ALA A 95 8.05 4.62 1.87
N VAL A 96 8.99 4.27 2.76
CA VAL A 96 10.01 5.21 3.24
C VAL A 96 10.91 5.70 2.10
N THR A 97 11.34 4.81 1.20
CA THR A 97 12.18 5.21 0.06
C THR A 97 11.43 6.11 -0.92
N SER A 98 10.17 5.81 -1.21
CA SER A 98 9.34 6.60 -2.13
C SER A 98 9.07 7.99 -1.55
N PHE A 99 8.74 8.05 -0.26
CA PHE A 99 8.53 9.30 0.46
C PHE A 99 9.80 10.17 0.48
N ARG A 100 10.96 9.59 0.83
CA ARG A 100 12.26 10.30 0.81
C ARG A 100 12.61 10.81 -0.58
N LYS A 101 12.36 10.01 -1.62
CA LYS A 101 12.60 10.41 -3.01
C LYS A 101 11.69 11.57 -3.41
N GLY A 102 10.41 11.49 -3.06
CA GLY A 102 9.43 12.55 -3.27
C GLY A 102 9.80 13.86 -2.58
N MET A 103 10.21 13.82 -1.30
CA MET A 103 10.67 15.01 -0.58
C MET A 103 11.89 15.66 -1.24
N LYS A 104 12.90 14.88 -1.68
CA LYS A 104 14.07 15.41 -2.38
C LYS A 104 13.69 16.07 -3.71
N TYR A 105 12.72 15.50 -4.42
CA TYR A 105 12.19 16.07 -5.65
C TYR A 105 11.46 17.39 -5.37
N TYR A 106 10.58 17.39 -4.36
CA TYR A 106 9.84 18.56 -3.91
C TYR A 106 10.76 19.71 -3.49
N ALA A 107 11.84 19.42 -2.76
CA ALA A 107 12.82 20.42 -2.35
C ALA A 107 13.49 21.14 -3.52
N LYS A 108 13.63 20.46 -4.69
CA LYS A 108 14.25 21.03 -5.88
C LYS A 108 13.28 21.74 -6.81
N ARG A 109 12.08 21.19 -7.00
CA ARG A 109 11.11 21.70 -7.99
C ARG A 109 9.98 22.54 -7.40
N GLY A 110 9.78 22.50 -6.08
CA GLY A 110 8.70 23.19 -5.39
C GLY A 110 7.31 22.77 -5.88
N SER A 111 6.26 23.15 -5.16
CA SER A 111 4.92 23.10 -5.73
C SER A 111 4.65 24.40 -6.49
N THR A 112 4.27 24.32 -7.76
CA THR A 112 3.68 25.45 -8.48
C THR A 112 2.30 25.83 -7.91
N ARG A 113 1.66 24.94 -7.13
CA ARG A 113 0.35 25.16 -6.49
C ARG A 113 0.39 26.12 -5.29
N TYR A 114 1.50 26.17 -4.56
CA TYR A 114 1.76 27.08 -3.44
C TYR A 114 2.95 28.01 -3.71
N HIS A 115 3.13 28.44 -4.95
CA HIS A 115 4.12 29.47 -5.23
C HIS A 115 3.69 30.76 -4.50
N ASN A 116 4.56 31.31 -3.66
CA ASN A 116 4.32 32.57 -2.94
C ASN A 116 4.26 33.81 -3.87
N ARG A 117 4.13 33.63 -5.20
CA ARG A 117 3.95 34.70 -6.21
C ARG A 117 2.47 35.06 -6.37
N GLY A 118 1.77 35.16 -5.24
CA GLY A 118 0.41 35.69 -5.12
C GLY A 118 0.37 37.15 -4.61
N HIS A 119 1.51 37.78 -4.32
CA HIS A 119 1.57 39.22 -4.14
C HIS A 119 2.24 39.84 -5.36
N ARG A 120 1.37 40.45 -6.18
CA ARG A 120 1.60 41.52 -7.14
C ARG A 120 3.03 42.09 -7.14
N SER A 121 3.66 42.05 -8.30
CA SER A 121 4.40 43.21 -8.81
C SER A 121 3.76 43.65 -10.11
#